data_AF-A0A517VFN5-F1
#
_entry.id   AF-A0A517VFN5-F1
#
_cell.length_a   1.000
_cell.length_b   1.000
_cell.length_c   1.000
_cell.angle_alpha   90.00
_cell.angle_beta   90.00
_cell.angle_gamma   90.00
#
_symmetry.space_group_name_H-M   'P 1'
#
loop_
_entity.id
_entity.type
_entity.pdbx_description
1 polymer ?
#
loop_
_entity_poly.entity_id
_entity_poly.type
_entity_poly.pdbx_seq_one_letter_code
_entity_poly.pdbx_strand_id
1 'polypeptide(L)'
;MTFYKQTIWLILLFLPLFNTEAADPKITVTLGQHRVVFPAGYRGLNYFPDEPISVIKKNPFQYLMTAGDSTYLMQGRTLDNAVPIKKVLVPGAKTEFDNGYAGITSTVYNNKRKQLLAFYHAEDHVGMPKVSYNKDIQGAYWSIGMAVLNADSNVFTKSGQILTPSVRKSDVTHDHQGIGDVCVITDSTNTYLYAYFTDLTRKQGSKPAKIGMARSRIVDGGKPGSWYKFHNGGFTEKGRGGMESPVVFPPASFPCDVYAPHVTYIRELKKYMMVCNVMVYSDHEKQRAEKGGIYFCFSDDGINWSEPKSLVTGHPVPYQGRKYVGHPHLLITRATVNRVSGWLLYAYTPRWGTKAPNQPHHLAKRTITINLGKDSDTTSTQPTPRTTPVDLTSLRKLANSEKVNTKGEIFDLDLTGASLTESHLAAIGTLRSLGSLALRQTNVTNENLEIIGKLTKLKYLSLGKTRITSDGLRHLKGLKNLKGLRINGNKGIGDSGVEHLTGMKKLTVLQINNTSITGAGVQKLKRALPNCKIIR
;
A
#
# COMPACT_ATOMS: atom_id res chain seq x y z
N MET A 1 -14.60 -47.96 -57.46
CA MET A 1 -14.76 -46.53 -57.78
C MET A 1 -15.32 -45.85 -56.56
N THR A 2 -14.78 -44.81 -55.92
CA THR A 2 -13.55 -44.02 -56.06
C THR A 2 -13.42 -43.24 -54.74
N PHE A 3 -12.18 -42.95 -54.34
CA PHE A 3 -11.75 -42.17 -53.18
C PHE A 3 -12.48 -40.82 -52.98
N TYR A 4 -12.60 -40.36 -51.73
CA TYR A 4 -12.53 -38.92 -51.42
C TYR A 4 -11.54 -38.64 -50.28
N LYS A 5 -10.64 -37.71 -50.58
CA LYS A 5 -9.45 -37.30 -49.83
C LYS A 5 -9.79 -36.25 -48.75
N GLN A 6 -8.90 -36.25 -47.76
CA GLN A 6 -8.65 -35.24 -46.72
C GLN A 6 -8.83 -33.78 -47.14
N THR A 7 -9.29 -32.95 -46.19
CA THR A 7 -8.66 -31.65 -45.92
C THR A 7 -8.74 -31.36 -44.42
N ILE A 8 -7.61 -31.52 -43.73
CA ILE A 8 -7.39 -31.13 -42.33
C ILE A 8 -7.08 -29.62 -42.33
N TRP A 9 -7.93 -28.81 -41.72
CA TRP A 9 -7.57 -27.44 -41.35
C TRP A 9 -6.86 -27.48 -39.99
N LEU A 10 -5.53 -27.31 -40.00
CA LEU A 10 -4.75 -26.94 -38.81
C LEU A 10 -5.16 -25.53 -38.39
N ILE A 11 -6.03 -25.41 -37.39
CA ILE A 11 -6.16 -24.19 -36.60
C ILE A 11 -5.03 -24.23 -35.56
N LEU A 12 -3.98 -23.44 -35.82
CA LEU A 12 -2.97 -23.08 -34.83
C LEU A 12 -3.64 -22.25 -33.73
N LEU A 13 -4.21 -22.94 -32.74
CA LEU A 13 -4.55 -22.38 -31.44
C LEU A 13 -3.25 -22.00 -30.75
N PHE A 14 -2.88 -20.73 -30.85
CA PHE A 14 -1.98 -20.09 -29.87
C PHE A 14 -2.69 -20.12 -28.52
N LEU A 15 -2.55 -21.23 -27.80
CA LEU A 15 -2.81 -21.29 -26.38
C LEU A 15 -1.77 -20.37 -25.70
N PRO A 16 -2.17 -19.31 -24.99
CA PRO A 16 -1.25 -18.68 -24.07
C PRO A 16 -0.85 -19.76 -23.06
N LEU A 17 0.45 -20.01 -22.96
CA LEU A 17 1.06 -20.78 -21.88
C LEU A 17 0.66 -20.09 -20.57
N PHE A 18 -0.45 -20.53 -19.98
CA PHE A 18 -0.80 -20.18 -18.62
C PHE A 18 0.24 -20.84 -17.73
N ASN A 19 1.31 -20.09 -17.41
CA ASN A 19 2.07 -20.35 -16.20
C ASN A 19 1.09 -20.12 -15.04
N THR A 20 0.49 -21.20 -14.57
CA THR A 20 -0.19 -21.25 -13.29
C THR A 20 0.88 -21.18 -12.20
N GLU A 21 1.41 -19.98 -11.93
CA GLU A 21 2.11 -19.76 -10.68
C GLU A 21 1.07 -19.82 -9.56
N ALA A 22 0.93 -21.03 -9.01
CA ALA A 22 0.35 -21.27 -7.71
C ALA A 22 0.91 -20.24 -6.73
N ALA A 23 0.04 -19.60 -5.96
CA ALA A 23 0.45 -18.72 -4.88
C ALA A 23 1.55 -19.39 -4.05
N ASP A 24 2.74 -18.78 -4.08
CA ASP A 24 4.00 -19.27 -3.52
C ASP A 24 3.74 -20.11 -2.25
N PRO A 25 3.99 -21.45 -2.26
CA PRO A 25 3.71 -22.33 -1.14
C PRO A 25 4.43 -21.91 0.15
N LYS A 26 5.35 -20.94 0.06
CA LYS A 26 6.06 -20.33 1.16
C LYS A 26 5.24 -19.26 1.89
N ILE A 27 4.28 -18.57 1.27
CA ILE A 27 3.60 -17.46 1.95
C ILE A 27 2.45 -17.96 2.84
N THR A 28 2.62 -17.84 4.16
CA THR A 28 1.57 -18.12 5.14
C THR A 28 0.98 -16.83 5.68
N VAL A 29 -0.35 -16.77 5.78
CA VAL A 29 -1.07 -15.63 6.37
C VAL A 29 -1.85 -16.10 7.57
N THR A 30 -1.66 -15.44 8.71
CA THR A 30 -2.32 -15.74 9.98
C THR A 30 -3.09 -14.53 10.46
N LEU A 31 -4.34 -14.73 10.85
CA LEU A 31 -5.19 -13.71 11.44
C LEU A 31 -5.34 -13.92 12.94
N GLY A 32 -5.22 -12.85 13.72
CA GLY A 32 -5.57 -12.90 15.14
C GLY A 32 -7.06 -12.79 15.41
N GLN A 33 -7.39 -12.49 16.67
CA GLN A 33 -8.76 -12.38 17.14
C GLN A 33 -9.55 -11.27 16.43
N HIS A 34 -10.84 -11.54 16.18
CA HIS A 34 -11.79 -10.55 15.71
C HIS A 34 -12.13 -9.56 16.82
N ARG A 35 -12.12 -8.27 16.49
CA ARG A 35 -12.52 -7.21 17.42
C ARG A 35 -13.28 -6.11 16.69
N VAL A 36 -14.43 -5.71 17.24
CA VAL A 36 -15.12 -4.49 16.83
C VAL A 36 -14.36 -3.29 17.40
N VAL A 37 -13.91 -2.40 16.52
CA VAL A 37 -13.24 -1.15 16.89
C VAL A 37 -14.28 -0.07 17.15
N PHE A 38 -15.15 0.17 16.17
CA PHE A 38 -16.26 1.10 16.29
C PHE A 38 -17.57 0.34 16.13
N PRO A 39 -18.45 0.37 17.14
CA PRO A 39 -19.78 -0.20 17.01
C PRO A 39 -20.64 0.65 16.08
N ALA A 40 -21.68 0.08 15.49
CA ALA A 40 -22.63 0.87 14.72
C ALA A 40 -23.19 2.07 15.50
N GLY A 41 -23.44 3.17 14.79
CA GLY A 41 -23.84 4.43 15.42
C GLY A 41 -22.68 5.17 16.12
N TYR A 42 -21.43 4.70 16.00
CA TYR A 42 -20.29 5.30 16.70
C TYR A 42 -20.21 6.80 16.43
N ARG A 43 -20.42 7.58 17.49
CA ARG A 43 -20.42 9.05 17.44
C ARG A 43 -21.36 9.62 16.36
N GLY A 44 -22.49 8.97 16.12
CA GLY A 44 -23.50 9.38 15.14
C GLY A 44 -23.20 9.00 13.69
N LEU A 45 -22.07 8.33 13.42
CA LEU A 45 -21.79 7.77 12.11
C LEU A 45 -22.62 6.50 11.89
N ASN A 46 -23.07 6.30 10.66
CA ASN A 46 -23.77 5.10 10.21
C ASN A 46 -23.12 4.58 8.92
N TYR A 47 -23.37 3.32 8.56
CA TYR A 47 -22.85 2.71 7.33
C TYR A 47 -21.35 2.93 7.12
N PHE A 48 -20.51 2.39 8.01
CA PHE A 48 -19.06 2.55 7.95
C PHE A 48 -18.28 1.29 8.40
N PRO A 49 -17.03 1.12 7.94
CA PRO A 49 -16.50 1.77 6.76
C PRO A 49 -17.29 1.28 5.55
N ASP A 50 -17.72 2.19 4.69
CA ASP A 50 -18.31 1.84 3.40
C ASP A 50 -17.26 1.85 2.28
N GLU A 51 -16.02 2.21 2.64
CA GLU A 51 -14.83 2.18 1.80
C GLU A 51 -13.57 1.91 2.63
N PRO A 52 -12.47 1.42 2.03
CA PRO A 52 -11.18 1.35 2.70
C PRO A 52 -10.77 2.70 3.32
N ILE A 53 -10.21 2.67 4.54
CA ILE A 53 -9.74 3.89 5.19
C ILE A 53 -8.44 4.40 4.57
N SER A 54 -8.19 5.71 4.63
CA SER A 54 -6.93 6.30 4.14
C SER A 54 -6.19 7.08 5.23
N VAL A 55 -5.03 6.58 5.68
CA VAL A 55 -4.22 7.25 6.69
C VAL A 55 -3.47 8.43 6.07
N ILE A 56 -3.71 9.65 6.58
CA ILE A 56 -3.14 10.88 6.04
C ILE A 56 -2.07 11.50 6.96
N LYS A 57 -2.10 11.19 8.26
CA LYS A 57 -1.12 11.69 9.23
C LYS A 57 -0.91 10.71 10.37
N LYS A 58 0.33 10.55 10.83
CA LYS A 58 0.67 9.66 11.96
C LYS A 58 0.68 10.37 13.32
N ASN A 59 0.98 11.67 13.36
CA ASN A 59 0.98 12.46 14.59
C ASN A 59 0.51 13.91 14.33
N PRO A 60 -0.66 14.33 14.85
CA PRO A 60 -1.69 13.47 15.44
C PRO A 60 -2.13 12.38 14.43
N PHE A 61 -2.62 11.24 14.92
CA PHE A 61 -3.08 10.17 14.04
C PHE A 61 -4.38 10.60 13.36
N GLN A 62 -4.35 10.73 12.04
CA GLN A 62 -5.48 11.15 11.22
C GLN A 62 -5.65 10.22 10.03
N TYR A 63 -6.90 9.89 9.74
CA TYR A 63 -7.28 9.12 8.57
C TYR A 63 -8.66 9.51 8.07
N LEU A 64 -8.95 9.14 6.82
CA LEU A 64 -10.23 9.32 6.19
C LEU A 64 -11.04 8.03 6.28
N MET A 65 -12.33 8.16 6.55
CA MET A 65 -13.27 7.04 6.59
C MET A 65 -14.60 7.48 5.99
N THR A 66 -15.10 6.69 5.05
CA THR A 66 -16.42 6.90 4.48
C THR A 66 -17.48 6.33 5.41
N ALA A 67 -18.52 7.12 5.66
CA ALA A 67 -19.66 6.77 6.49
C ALA A 67 -20.95 7.35 5.88
N GLY A 68 -21.91 6.49 5.56
CA GLY A 68 -23.06 6.87 4.75
C GLY A 68 -22.60 7.33 3.37
N ASP A 69 -23.04 8.50 2.92
CA ASP A 69 -22.74 9.04 1.59
C ASP A 69 -21.47 9.91 1.50
N SER A 70 -20.77 10.09 2.62
CA SER A 70 -19.76 11.14 2.78
C SER A 70 -18.47 10.61 3.40
N THR A 71 -17.36 11.30 3.12
CA THR A 71 -16.07 11.04 3.78
C THR A 71 -15.85 11.94 4.99
N TYR A 72 -15.40 11.34 6.09
CA TYR A 72 -15.04 12.04 7.31
C TYR A 72 -13.53 11.96 7.58
N LEU A 73 -12.96 13.07 8.02
CA LEU A 73 -11.68 13.11 8.68
C LEU A 73 -11.85 12.62 10.13
N MET A 74 -11.11 11.59 10.47
CA MET A 74 -11.04 10.96 11.79
C MET A 74 -9.72 11.35 12.45
N GLN A 75 -9.73 11.65 13.75
CA GLN A 75 -8.51 11.98 14.49
C GLN A 75 -8.49 11.34 15.88
N GLY A 76 -7.32 10.80 16.26
CA GLY A 76 -7.09 10.23 17.59
C GLY A 76 -5.60 10.09 17.90
N ARG A 77 -5.29 9.37 18.99
CA ARG A 77 -3.93 8.90 19.32
C ARG A 77 -3.57 7.65 18.51
N THR A 78 -4.56 6.80 18.23
CA THR A 78 -4.48 5.61 17.38
C THR A 78 -5.78 5.46 16.60
N LEU A 79 -5.84 4.48 15.70
CA LEU A 79 -7.07 4.12 14.98
C LEU A 79 -8.24 3.83 15.93
N ASP A 80 -7.98 3.20 17.08
CA ASP A 80 -9.04 2.67 17.95
C ASP A 80 -9.74 3.74 18.80
N ASN A 81 -9.14 4.92 18.93
CA ASN A 81 -9.65 6.03 19.75
C ASN A 81 -9.90 7.29 18.92
N ALA A 82 -9.93 7.15 17.60
CA ALA A 82 -10.24 8.27 16.74
C ALA A 82 -11.72 8.63 16.81
N VAL A 83 -12.00 9.93 16.67
CA VAL A 83 -13.35 10.49 16.58
C VAL A 83 -13.50 11.24 15.25
N PRO A 84 -14.72 11.31 14.67
CA PRO A 84 -14.96 12.15 13.52
C PRO A 84 -14.77 13.61 13.92
N ILE A 85 -13.96 14.35 13.17
CA ILE A 85 -13.69 15.76 13.43
C ILE A 85 -14.25 16.68 12.34
N LYS A 86 -14.38 16.20 11.10
CA LYS A 86 -14.93 17.01 10.01
C LYS A 86 -15.44 16.12 8.88
N LYS A 87 -16.55 16.50 8.25
CA LYS A 87 -16.94 15.97 6.94
C LYS A 87 -16.11 16.67 5.85
N VAL A 88 -15.37 15.91 5.06
CA VAL A 88 -14.31 16.45 4.17
C VAL A 88 -14.51 16.18 2.69
N LEU A 89 -15.43 15.30 2.33
CA LEU A 89 -15.94 15.15 0.97
C LEU A 89 -17.41 14.73 1.04
N VAL A 90 -18.25 15.35 0.22
CA VAL A 90 -19.71 15.17 0.24
C VAL A 90 -20.24 14.99 -1.18
N PRO A 91 -21.42 14.36 -1.34
CA PRO A 91 -22.09 14.27 -2.63
C PRO A 91 -22.30 15.62 -3.31
N GLY A 92 -22.27 15.62 -4.63
CA GLY A 92 -22.46 16.81 -5.45
C GLY A 92 -23.91 17.26 -5.59
N ALA A 93 -24.13 18.33 -6.36
CA ALA A 93 -25.47 18.67 -6.81
C ALA A 93 -26.07 17.56 -7.70
N LYS A 94 -27.40 17.51 -7.87
CA LYS A 94 -28.08 16.50 -8.72
C LYS A 94 -27.57 16.39 -10.16
N THR A 95 -26.91 17.42 -10.67
CA THR A 95 -26.31 17.46 -12.01
C THR A 95 -24.89 16.88 -12.06
N GLU A 96 -24.27 16.61 -10.91
CA GLU A 96 -22.94 16.05 -10.80
C GLU A 96 -22.98 14.51 -10.82
N PHE A 97 -21.85 13.91 -11.20
CA PHE A 97 -21.68 12.46 -11.33
C PHE A 97 -21.56 11.70 -10.00
N ASP A 98 -21.47 12.43 -8.89
CA ASP A 98 -21.32 11.91 -7.52
C ASP A 98 -22.43 12.47 -6.62
N ASN A 99 -23.62 12.68 -7.19
CA ASN A 99 -24.75 13.32 -6.51
C ASN A 99 -25.38 12.49 -5.38
N GLY A 100 -25.13 11.18 -5.34
CA GLY A 100 -25.65 10.28 -4.31
C GLY A 100 -24.61 9.85 -3.28
N TYR A 101 -23.32 9.86 -3.64
CA TYR A 101 -22.26 9.31 -2.80
C TYR A 101 -20.87 9.82 -3.21
N ALA A 102 -20.02 10.13 -2.23
CA ALA A 102 -18.61 10.45 -2.44
C ALA A 102 -17.70 9.88 -1.33
N GLY A 103 -17.18 8.67 -1.55
CA GLY A 103 -16.35 7.92 -0.60
C GLY A 103 -14.89 7.88 -0.98
N ILE A 104 -14.02 8.58 -0.24
CA ILE A 104 -12.57 8.52 -0.45
C ILE A 104 -12.07 7.17 0.04
N THR A 105 -11.41 6.44 -0.85
CA THR A 105 -10.90 5.09 -0.60
C THR A 105 -9.38 5.08 -0.40
N SER A 106 -8.69 6.06 -0.98
CA SER A 106 -7.23 6.11 -1.05
C SER A 106 -6.72 7.53 -1.26
N THR A 107 -5.52 7.80 -0.77
CA THR A 107 -4.84 9.08 -0.94
C THR A 107 -3.40 8.88 -1.35
N VAL A 108 -2.88 9.81 -2.15
CA VAL A 108 -1.49 9.83 -2.59
C VAL A 108 -0.95 11.24 -2.43
N TYR A 109 0.18 11.38 -1.75
CA TYR A 109 0.83 12.68 -1.61
C TYR A 109 1.71 12.99 -2.82
N ASN A 110 1.37 14.05 -3.55
CA ASN A 110 2.18 14.54 -4.66
C ASN A 110 3.28 15.48 -4.12
N ASN A 111 4.49 14.94 -3.98
CA ASN A 111 5.64 15.70 -3.48
C ASN A 111 5.97 16.94 -4.34
N LYS A 112 5.85 16.85 -5.66
CA LYS A 112 6.20 17.94 -6.58
C LYS A 112 5.25 19.13 -6.43
N ARG A 113 3.96 18.85 -6.25
CA ARG A 113 2.92 19.89 -6.06
C ARG A 113 2.63 20.22 -4.61
N LYS A 114 3.22 19.48 -3.66
CA LYS A 114 2.93 19.57 -2.21
C LYS A 114 1.43 19.47 -1.91
N GLN A 115 0.76 18.52 -2.58
CA GLN A 115 -0.69 18.35 -2.52
C GLN A 115 -1.04 16.91 -2.14
N LEU A 116 -2.01 16.74 -1.24
CA LEU A 116 -2.60 15.44 -0.98
C LEU A 116 -3.75 15.21 -1.96
N LEU A 117 -3.60 14.19 -2.80
CA LEU A 117 -4.61 13.76 -3.75
C LEU A 117 -5.47 12.70 -3.07
N ALA A 118 -6.78 12.75 -3.29
CA ALA A 118 -7.73 11.72 -2.90
C ALA A 118 -8.42 11.15 -4.14
N PHE A 119 -8.67 9.85 -4.09
CA PHE A 119 -9.42 9.14 -5.12
C PHE A 119 -10.62 8.51 -4.45
N TYR A 120 -11.78 8.61 -5.09
CA TYR A 120 -13.04 8.30 -4.44
C TYR A 120 -13.99 7.57 -5.37
N HIS A 121 -14.75 6.65 -4.77
CA HIS A 121 -15.94 6.05 -5.37
C HIS A 121 -17.05 7.10 -5.42
N ALA A 122 -17.66 7.23 -6.59
CA ALA A 122 -18.69 8.22 -6.88
C ALA A 122 -19.94 7.53 -7.40
N GLU A 123 -21.09 7.91 -6.84
CA GLU A 123 -22.37 7.40 -7.29
C GLU A 123 -23.30 8.51 -7.79
N ASP A 124 -23.86 8.27 -8.98
CA ASP A 124 -24.95 9.06 -9.53
C ASP A 124 -26.24 8.26 -9.45
N HIS A 125 -27.18 8.76 -8.64
CA HIS A 125 -28.45 8.10 -8.35
C HIS A 125 -29.59 8.55 -9.27
N VAL A 126 -29.42 9.68 -9.97
CA VAL A 126 -30.52 10.31 -10.73
C VAL A 126 -30.90 9.43 -11.92
N GLY A 127 -32.16 8.98 -11.99
CA GLY A 127 -32.63 8.17 -13.12
C GLY A 127 -32.12 6.71 -13.12
N MET A 128 -31.43 6.28 -12.07
CA MET A 128 -31.16 4.85 -11.87
C MET A 128 -32.39 4.14 -11.31
N PRO A 129 -32.60 2.84 -11.59
CA PRO A 129 -33.68 2.09 -10.95
C PRO A 129 -33.35 1.82 -9.48
N LYS A 130 -34.38 1.62 -8.66
CA LYS A 130 -34.24 1.15 -7.28
C LYS A 130 -33.75 -0.30 -7.26
N VAL A 131 -33.03 -0.68 -6.21
CA VAL A 131 -32.47 -2.03 -6.14
C VAL A 131 -33.55 -3.09 -5.96
N SER A 132 -33.39 -4.22 -6.64
CA SER A 132 -34.42 -5.27 -6.72
C SER A 132 -34.80 -5.89 -5.37
N TYR A 133 -33.84 -6.03 -4.47
CA TYR A 133 -34.02 -6.67 -3.15
C TYR A 133 -34.43 -5.71 -2.03
N ASN A 134 -34.39 -4.39 -2.27
CA ASN A 134 -34.83 -3.38 -1.32
C ASN A 134 -35.24 -2.09 -2.05
N LYS A 135 -36.55 -1.88 -2.20
CA LYS A 135 -37.10 -0.71 -2.91
C LYS A 135 -36.85 0.63 -2.21
N ASP A 136 -36.32 0.65 -1.00
CA ASP A 136 -35.93 1.91 -0.32
C ASP A 136 -34.52 2.36 -0.72
N ILE A 137 -33.72 1.47 -1.30
CA ILE A 137 -32.36 1.78 -1.74
C ILE A 137 -32.40 2.16 -3.23
N GLN A 138 -31.89 3.35 -3.50
CA GLN A 138 -31.72 3.87 -4.85
C GLN A 138 -30.49 3.20 -5.49
N GLY A 139 -30.64 2.67 -6.71
CA GLY A 139 -29.50 2.18 -7.48
C GLY A 139 -28.60 3.32 -7.94
N ALA A 140 -27.42 2.97 -8.43
CA ALA A 140 -26.34 3.93 -8.69
C ALA A 140 -25.56 3.62 -9.96
N TYR A 141 -25.25 4.68 -10.71
CA TYR A 141 -24.26 4.65 -11.76
C TYR A 141 -22.90 5.04 -11.20
N TRP A 142 -21.95 4.11 -11.27
CA TRP A 142 -20.66 4.24 -10.61
C TRP A 142 -19.61 4.83 -11.53
N SER A 143 -18.82 5.74 -10.96
CA SER A 143 -17.57 6.21 -11.56
C SER A 143 -16.54 6.50 -10.47
N ILE A 144 -15.32 6.86 -10.88
CA ILE A 144 -14.25 7.19 -9.93
C ILE A 144 -13.87 8.64 -10.11
N GLY A 145 -13.89 9.38 -9.02
CA GLY A 145 -13.49 10.77 -8.95
C GLY A 145 -12.10 10.98 -8.34
N MET A 146 -11.56 12.17 -8.56
CA MET A 146 -10.38 12.68 -7.88
C MET A 146 -10.72 13.98 -7.16
N ALA A 147 -10.13 14.19 -5.99
CA ALA A 147 -10.17 15.45 -5.27
C ALA A 147 -8.79 15.82 -4.70
N VAL A 148 -8.59 17.08 -4.34
CA VAL A 148 -7.34 17.59 -3.77
C VAL A 148 -7.63 18.24 -2.43
N LEU A 149 -6.82 17.94 -1.41
CA LEU A 149 -6.95 18.58 -0.10
C LEU A 149 -6.68 20.08 -0.22
N ASN A 150 -7.66 20.89 0.18
CA ASN A 150 -7.45 22.32 0.40
C ASN A 150 -6.81 22.51 1.78
N ALA A 151 -5.60 23.08 1.80
CA ALA A 151 -4.80 23.22 3.02
C ALA A 151 -5.42 24.16 4.05
N ASP A 152 -6.16 25.18 3.58
CA ASP A 152 -6.76 26.19 4.45
C ASP A 152 -8.02 25.67 5.14
N SER A 153 -8.85 24.95 4.38
CA SER A 153 -10.14 24.44 4.89
C SER A 153 -10.07 23.03 5.46
N ASN A 154 -9.02 22.25 5.19
CA ASN A 154 -8.95 20.81 5.46
C ASN A 154 -10.15 20.02 4.89
N VAL A 155 -10.65 20.46 3.73
CA VAL A 155 -11.72 19.82 2.95
C VAL A 155 -11.18 19.50 1.57
N PHE A 156 -11.66 18.44 0.93
CA PHE A 156 -11.26 18.06 -0.41
C PHE A 156 -12.05 18.83 -1.47
N THR A 157 -11.35 19.45 -2.40
CA THR A 157 -11.93 20.09 -3.58
C THR A 157 -11.96 19.09 -4.73
N LYS A 158 -13.15 18.78 -5.25
CA LYS A 158 -13.33 17.84 -6.36
C LYS A 158 -12.60 18.35 -7.60
N SER A 159 -11.88 17.45 -8.25
CA SER A 159 -11.20 17.69 -9.53
C SER A 159 -11.97 17.09 -10.72
N GLY A 160 -12.95 16.21 -10.47
CA GLY A 160 -13.82 15.60 -11.46
C GLY A 160 -13.56 14.10 -11.68
N GLN A 161 -14.30 13.49 -12.60
CA GLN A 161 -14.19 12.05 -12.93
C GLN A 161 -12.82 11.72 -13.52
N ILE A 162 -12.17 10.68 -13.03
CA ILE A 162 -10.94 10.16 -13.62
C ILE A 162 -11.17 8.89 -14.42
N LEU A 163 -12.10 8.04 -13.98
CA LEU A 163 -12.47 6.82 -14.67
C LEU A 163 -14.00 6.72 -14.78
N THR A 164 -14.50 6.30 -15.94
CA THR A 164 -15.93 5.98 -16.16
C THR A 164 -16.05 4.63 -16.89
N PRO A 165 -17.15 3.88 -16.73
CA PRO A 165 -17.33 2.60 -17.41
C PRO A 165 -17.43 2.78 -18.93
N SER A 166 -17.25 1.67 -19.66
CA SER A 166 -17.39 1.63 -21.12
C SER A 166 -18.84 1.73 -21.61
N VAL A 167 -19.82 1.54 -20.71
CA VAL A 167 -21.25 1.67 -20.98
C VAL A 167 -21.76 2.99 -20.43
N ARG A 168 -22.47 3.77 -21.24
CA ARG A 168 -23.08 5.03 -20.81
C ARG A 168 -24.23 4.78 -19.85
N LYS A 169 -24.48 5.75 -18.97
CA LYS A 169 -25.59 5.71 -18.01
C LYS A 169 -26.96 5.48 -18.67
N SER A 170 -27.21 6.07 -19.84
CA SER A 170 -28.46 5.86 -20.58
C SER A 170 -28.70 4.42 -21.03
N ASP A 171 -27.63 3.62 -21.07
CA ASP A 171 -27.61 2.28 -21.66
C ASP A 171 -27.42 1.20 -20.58
N VAL A 172 -27.50 1.58 -19.29
CA VAL A 172 -27.44 0.65 -18.16
C VAL A 172 -28.70 -0.18 -18.07
N THR A 173 -28.56 -1.41 -17.60
CA THR A 173 -29.66 -2.38 -17.53
C THR A 173 -29.87 -2.94 -16.12
N HIS A 174 -29.06 -2.48 -15.15
CA HIS A 174 -29.09 -2.91 -13.76
C HIS A 174 -29.20 -1.71 -12.81
N ASP A 175 -29.61 -1.99 -11.56
CA ASP A 175 -29.74 -1.03 -10.46
C ASP A 175 -28.40 -0.42 -10.06
N HIS A 176 -27.40 -1.25 -9.78
CA HIS A 176 -26.00 -0.82 -9.61
C HIS A 176 -25.18 -1.21 -10.83
N GLN A 177 -24.51 -0.23 -11.44
CA GLN A 177 -23.71 -0.47 -12.64
C GLN A 177 -22.62 0.59 -12.81
N GLY A 178 -21.44 0.16 -13.26
CA GLY A 178 -20.33 1.06 -13.61
C GLY A 178 -19.00 0.61 -13.00
N ILE A 179 -18.10 1.55 -12.76
CA ILE A 179 -16.82 1.25 -12.10
C ILE A 179 -16.69 2.03 -10.79
N GLY A 180 -16.28 1.34 -9.74
CA GLY A 180 -16.31 1.82 -8.36
C GLY A 180 -15.26 1.14 -7.49
N ASP A 181 -15.38 1.25 -6.16
CA ASP A 181 -14.44 0.74 -5.15
C ASP A 181 -12.97 0.80 -5.62
N VAL A 182 -12.37 1.98 -5.60
CA VAL A 182 -11.02 2.15 -6.15
C VAL A 182 -9.95 2.00 -5.07
N CYS A 183 -8.78 1.49 -5.40
CA CYS A 183 -7.58 1.66 -4.60
C CYS A 183 -6.47 2.22 -5.49
N VAL A 184 -6.04 3.44 -5.19
CA VAL A 184 -4.93 4.09 -5.91
C VAL A 184 -3.66 4.06 -5.07
N ILE A 185 -2.60 3.51 -5.65
CA ILE A 185 -1.26 3.47 -5.07
C ILE A 185 -0.22 3.97 -6.05
N THR A 186 0.96 4.33 -5.56
CA THR A 186 2.14 4.47 -6.41
C THR A 186 2.70 3.09 -6.74
N ASP A 187 3.15 2.90 -7.97
CA ASP A 187 3.91 1.70 -8.33
C ASP A 187 5.25 1.65 -7.57
N SER A 188 5.91 0.49 -7.62
CA SER A 188 7.18 0.25 -6.93
C SER A 188 8.30 1.23 -7.32
N THR A 189 8.24 1.78 -8.54
CA THR A 189 9.23 2.71 -9.09
C THR A 189 8.91 4.19 -8.84
N ASN A 190 7.74 4.52 -8.29
CA ASN A 190 7.20 5.88 -8.21
C ASN A 190 7.16 6.60 -9.58
N THR A 191 6.84 5.88 -10.64
CA THR A 191 6.63 6.44 -11.98
C THR A 191 5.15 6.63 -12.27
N TYR A 192 4.32 5.69 -11.83
CA TYR A 192 2.89 5.61 -12.12
C TYR A 192 2.05 5.59 -10.85
N LEU A 193 0.86 6.18 -10.95
CA LEU A 193 -0.28 5.86 -10.11
C LEU A 193 -0.97 4.65 -10.73
N TYR A 194 -1.20 3.62 -9.94
CA TYR A 194 -2.02 2.46 -10.30
C TYR A 194 -3.34 2.55 -9.56
N ALA A 195 -4.44 2.49 -10.30
CA ALA A 195 -5.80 2.40 -9.79
C ALA A 195 -6.34 1.00 -10.06
N TYR A 196 -6.63 0.25 -9.01
CA TYR A 196 -7.39 -1.00 -9.07
C TYR A 196 -8.83 -0.68 -8.71
N PHE A 197 -9.80 -1.18 -9.47
CA PHE A 197 -11.20 -0.83 -9.27
C PHE A 197 -12.14 -1.99 -9.50
N THR A 198 -13.27 -2.00 -8.81
CA THR A 198 -14.41 -2.86 -9.15
C THR A 198 -14.98 -2.41 -10.49
N ASP A 199 -15.09 -3.34 -11.42
CA ASP A 199 -15.87 -3.21 -12.63
C ASP A 199 -17.17 -4.01 -12.51
N LEU A 200 -18.27 -3.28 -12.41
CA LEU A 200 -19.64 -3.76 -12.41
C LEU A 200 -20.35 -3.34 -13.71
N THR A 201 -19.62 -3.12 -14.79
CA THR A 201 -20.18 -2.80 -16.11
C THR A 201 -20.78 -4.06 -16.74
N ARG A 202 -21.88 -4.54 -16.14
CA ARG A 202 -22.65 -5.70 -16.58
C ARG A 202 -23.39 -5.38 -17.87
N LYS A 203 -22.82 -5.74 -19.03
CA LYS A 203 -23.54 -5.78 -20.31
C LYS A 203 -24.54 -6.95 -20.31
N GLN A 204 -25.57 -6.91 -21.15
CA GLN A 204 -26.50 -8.03 -21.30
C GLN A 204 -25.73 -9.33 -21.61
N GLY A 205 -25.90 -10.37 -20.78
CA GLY A 205 -25.17 -11.63 -20.87
C GLY A 205 -23.72 -11.62 -20.33
N SER A 206 -23.27 -10.53 -19.71
CA SER A 206 -21.89 -10.40 -19.23
C SER A 206 -21.65 -11.08 -17.88
N LYS A 207 -20.44 -11.61 -17.78
CA LYS A 207 -19.92 -12.54 -16.78
C LYS A 207 -19.20 -11.77 -15.66
N PRO A 208 -19.52 -12.07 -14.40
CA PRO A 208 -19.12 -11.48 -13.10
C PRO A 208 -18.71 -10.01 -12.93
N ALA A 209 -18.85 -9.48 -11.71
CA ALA A 209 -18.06 -8.31 -11.27
C ALA A 209 -16.58 -8.68 -11.24
N LYS A 210 -15.70 -7.74 -11.62
CA LYS A 210 -14.25 -7.99 -11.79
C LYS A 210 -13.43 -6.88 -11.17
N ILE A 211 -12.13 -7.14 -11.00
CA ILE A 211 -11.16 -6.10 -10.65
C ILE A 211 -10.40 -5.69 -11.92
N GLY A 212 -10.65 -4.47 -12.37
CA GLY A 212 -9.92 -3.80 -13.44
C GLY A 212 -8.74 -3.00 -12.92
N MET A 213 -7.94 -2.47 -13.85
CA MET A 213 -6.80 -1.63 -13.54
C MET A 213 -6.70 -0.46 -14.52
N ALA A 214 -6.23 0.68 -14.03
CA ALA A 214 -5.80 1.82 -14.84
C ALA A 214 -4.51 2.41 -14.28
N ARG A 215 -3.79 3.17 -15.10
CA ARG A 215 -2.63 3.92 -14.65
C ARG A 215 -2.63 5.35 -15.15
N SER A 216 -1.94 6.21 -14.41
CA SER A 216 -1.58 7.56 -14.83
C SER A 216 -0.14 7.83 -14.42
N ARG A 217 0.62 8.61 -15.20
CA ARG A 217 1.96 8.99 -14.75
C ARG A 217 1.84 9.92 -13.55
N ILE A 218 2.70 9.75 -12.55
CA ILE A 218 2.69 10.61 -11.35
C ILE A 218 2.91 12.09 -11.75
N VAL A 219 3.71 12.34 -12.78
CA VAL A 219 3.98 13.69 -13.31
C VAL A 219 2.73 14.38 -13.85
N ASP A 220 1.74 13.62 -14.33
CA ASP A 220 0.46 14.15 -14.80
C ASP A 220 -0.49 14.46 -13.63
N GLY A 221 -0.15 13.98 -12.42
CA GLY A 221 -0.85 14.28 -11.18
C GLY A 221 -2.17 13.54 -10.99
N GLY A 222 -2.42 12.48 -11.78
CA GLY A 222 -3.66 11.70 -11.69
C GLY A 222 -4.91 12.49 -12.09
N LYS A 223 -4.77 13.57 -12.83
CA LYS A 223 -5.88 14.45 -13.23
C LYS A 223 -6.88 13.73 -14.16
N PRO A 224 -8.12 14.23 -14.25
CA PRO A 224 -9.03 13.82 -15.32
C PRO A 224 -8.38 13.83 -16.71
N GLY A 225 -8.60 12.75 -17.46
CA GLY A 225 -8.05 12.58 -18.81
C GLY A 225 -6.59 12.12 -18.88
N SER A 226 -5.86 12.00 -17.76
CA SER A 226 -4.49 11.45 -17.77
C SER A 226 -4.40 9.96 -17.49
N TRP A 227 -5.54 9.27 -17.39
CA TRP A 227 -5.63 7.86 -17.04
C TRP A 227 -5.84 6.99 -18.27
N TYR A 228 -5.20 5.83 -18.26
CA TYR A 228 -5.39 4.79 -19.26
C TYR A 228 -5.71 3.47 -18.58
N LYS A 229 -6.79 2.80 -18.99
CA LYS A 229 -7.21 1.49 -18.52
C LYS A 229 -6.35 0.39 -19.15
N PHE A 230 -6.14 -0.66 -18.37
CA PHE A 230 -5.54 -1.90 -18.84
C PHE A 230 -6.55 -2.67 -19.68
N HIS A 231 -6.21 -2.97 -20.92
CA HIS A 231 -7.01 -3.73 -21.85
C HIS A 231 -6.11 -4.52 -22.79
N ASN A 232 -6.40 -5.81 -22.99
CA ASN A 232 -5.67 -6.71 -23.90
C ASN A 232 -4.14 -6.67 -23.74
N GLY A 233 -3.66 -6.67 -22.50
CA GLY A 233 -2.22 -6.74 -22.18
C GLY A 233 -1.51 -5.38 -22.09
N GLY A 234 -2.19 -4.26 -22.32
CA GLY A 234 -1.57 -2.93 -22.28
C GLY A 234 -2.46 -1.85 -21.68
N PHE A 235 -1.88 -0.71 -21.33
CA PHE A 235 -2.63 0.47 -20.88
C PHE A 235 -2.94 1.39 -22.06
N THR A 236 -3.88 0.96 -22.91
CA THR A 236 -4.18 1.59 -24.21
C THR A 236 -5.50 2.36 -24.22
N GLU A 237 -6.44 1.97 -23.37
CA GLU A 237 -7.80 2.50 -23.37
C GLU A 237 -7.90 3.76 -22.53
N LYS A 238 -8.71 4.75 -22.95
CA LYS A 238 -8.89 5.98 -22.15
C LYS A 238 -9.58 5.66 -20.83
N GLY A 239 -9.16 6.33 -19.75
CA GLY A 239 -9.75 6.17 -18.42
C GLY A 239 -11.26 6.40 -18.39
N ARG A 240 -11.77 7.32 -19.20
CA ARG A 240 -13.20 7.59 -19.36
C ARG A 240 -13.73 6.90 -20.61
N GLY A 241 -14.70 6.00 -20.45
CA GLY A 241 -15.42 5.34 -21.54
C GLY A 241 -14.63 4.24 -22.27
N GLY A 242 -13.32 4.11 -22.02
CA GLY A 242 -12.51 3.05 -22.61
C GLY A 242 -12.84 1.69 -22.02
N MET A 243 -12.48 0.64 -22.77
CA MET A 243 -12.66 -0.75 -22.36
C MET A 243 -11.63 -1.16 -21.29
N GLU A 244 -11.91 -2.26 -20.60
CA GLU A 244 -11.03 -2.84 -19.60
C GLU A 244 -10.92 -4.36 -19.72
N SER A 245 -9.77 -4.90 -19.33
CA SER A 245 -9.58 -6.33 -19.07
C SER A 245 -9.34 -6.53 -17.57
N PRO A 246 -9.84 -7.63 -16.96
CA PRO A 246 -9.55 -7.93 -15.56
C PRO A 246 -8.06 -8.19 -15.36
N VAL A 247 -7.54 -7.80 -14.19
CA VAL A 247 -6.18 -8.14 -13.75
C VAL A 247 -6.17 -9.19 -12.64
N VAL A 248 -7.31 -9.37 -11.95
CA VAL A 248 -7.51 -10.45 -10.98
C VAL A 248 -8.58 -11.38 -11.51
N PHE A 249 -8.25 -12.67 -11.55
CA PHE A 249 -9.20 -13.72 -11.91
C PHE A 249 -9.80 -14.33 -10.63
N PRO A 250 -11.10 -14.67 -10.64
CA PRO A 250 -11.73 -15.37 -9.53
C PRO A 250 -11.08 -16.75 -9.31
N PRO A 251 -11.16 -17.31 -8.08
CA PRO A 251 -10.79 -18.69 -7.83
C PRO A 251 -11.36 -19.66 -8.87
N ALA A 252 -10.53 -20.54 -9.42
CA ALA A 252 -10.94 -21.44 -10.51
C ALA A 252 -11.90 -22.55 -10.06
N SER A 253 -11.88 -22.84 -8.75
CA SER A 253 -12.62 -23.95 -8.15
C SER A 253 -14.13 -23.71 -8.01
N PHE A 254 -14.63 -22.48 -8.19
CA PHE A 254 -16.06 -22.16 -8.15
C PHE A 254 -16.39 -20.82 -8.82
N PRO A 255 -17.59 -20.68 -9.41
CA PRO A 255 -18.01 -19.41 -10.01
C PRO A 255 -18.25 -18.34 -8.92
N CYS A 256 -17.66 -17.16 -9.12
CA CYS A 256 -17.77 -16.05 -8.19
C CYS A 256 -17.45 -14.69 -8.82
N ASP A 257 -17.86 -13.63 -8.11
CA ASP A 257 -17.44 -12.25 -8.33
C ASP A 257 -16.22 -11.91 -7.45
N VAL A 258 -15.34 -11.05 -7.96
CA VAL A 258 -14.24 -10.41 -7.22
C VAL A 258 -14.35 -8.89 -7.30
N TYR A 259 -14.33 -8.20 -6.16
CA TYR A 259 -14.55 -6.76 -6.08
C TYR A 259 -13.98 -6.15 -4.79
N ALA A 260 -14.17 -4.85 -4.61
CA ALA A 260 -13.67 -4.04 -3.49
C ALA A 260 -12.16 -4.24 -3.24
N PRO A 261 -11.30 -3.98 -4.24
CA PRO A 261 -9.87 -4.15 -4.11
C PRO A 261 -9.26 -3.14 -3.13
N HIS A 262 -8.40 -3.62 -2.24
CA HIS A 262 -7.44 -2.77 -1.54
C HIS A 262 -6.03 -3.32 -1.71
N VAL A 263 -5.17 -2.55 -2.37
CA VAL A 263 -3.81 -2.95 -2.73
C VAL A 263 -2.78 -2.18 -1.91
N THR A 264 -1.72 -2.87 -1.50
CA THR A 264 -0.52 -2.24 -0.94
C THR A 264 0.73 -2.85 -1.57
N TYR A 265 1.72 -2.02 -1.89
CA TYR A 265 3.06 -2.50 -2.21
C TYR A 265 3.86 -2.68 -0.92
N ILE A 266 4.33 -3.91 -0.67
CA ILE A 266 5.13 -4.24 0.50
C ILE A 266 6.60 -4.26 0.10
N ARG A 267 7.29 -3.14 0.37
CA ARG A 267 8.68 -2.89 -0.09
C ARG A 267 9.65 -3.98 0.35
N GLU A 268 9.53 -4.47 1.57
CA GLU A 268 10.41 -5.48 2.15
C GLU A 268 10.25 -6.85 1.49
N LEU A 269 9.05 -7.15 0.98
CA LEU A 269 8.79 -8.38 0.23
C LEU A 269 8.97 -8.18 -1.28
N LYS A 270 9.10 -6.92 -1.73
CA LYS A 270 9.03 -6.52 -3.14
C LYS A 270 7.78 -7.04 -3.87
N LYS A 271 6.69 -7.24 -3.14
CA LYS A 271 5.43 -7.79 -3.65
C LYS A 271 4.28 -6.82 -3.41
N TYR A 272 3.37 -6.75 -4.36
CA TYR A 272 2.04 -6.21 -4.15
C TYR A 272 1.19 -7.25 -3.44
N MET A 273 0.37 -6.80 -2.50
CA MET A 273 -0.66 -7.61 -1.87
C MET A 273 -2.00 -6.91 -2.02
N MET A 274 -3.01 -7.68 -2.40
CA MET A 274 -4.39 -7.23 -2.46
C MET A 274 -5.19 -7.99 -1.40
N VAL A 275 -6.10 -7.28 -0.74
CA VAL A 275 -7.27 -7.86 -0.10
C VAL A 275 -8.51 -7.43 -0.88
N CYS A 276 -9.46 -8.34 -1.05
CA CYS A 276 -10.67 -8.10 -1.84
C CYS A 276 -11.84 -8.93 -1.31
N ASN A 277 -13.04 -8.63 -1.76
CA ASN A 277 -14.22 -9.46 -1.52
C ASN A 277 -14.41 -10.50 -2.63
N VAL A 278 -14.83 -11.70 -2.23
CA VAL A 278 -15.26 -12.77 -3.15
C VAL A 278 -16.69 -13.17 -2.82
N MET A 279 -17.60 -13.03 -3.79
CA MET A 279 -18.99 -13.49 -3.66
C MET A 279 -19.19 -14.74 -4.52
N VAL A 280 -19.45 -15.86 -3.87
CA VAL A 280 -19.78 -17.12 -4.56
C VAL A 280 -21.25 -17.15 -4.91
N TYR A 281 -21.60 -17.50 -6.16
CA TYR A 281 -23.00 -17.45 -6.61
C TYR A 281 -23.89 -18.43 -5.87
N SER A 282 -23.40 -19.64 -5.57
CA SER A 282 -24.15 -20.59 -4.74
C SER A 282 -24.40 -20.06 -3.34
N ASP A 283 -23.48 -19.28 -2.76
CA ASP A 283 -23.65 -18.68 -1.43
C ASP A 283 -24.67 -17.54 -1.46
N HIS A 284 -24.70 -16.79 -2.57
CA HIS A 284 -25.68 -15.76 -2.87
C HIS A 284 -27.08 -16.36 -3.01
N GLU A 285 -27.25 -17.37 -3.86
CA GLU A 285 -28.53 -18.07 -4.09
C GLU A 285 -29.08 -18.74 -2.83
N LYS A 286 -28.23 -19.45 -2.08
CA LYS A 286 -28.63 -20.14 -0.84
C LYS A 286 -28.71 -19.20 0.36
N GLN A 287 -28.25 -17.95 0.21
CA GLN A 287 -28.06 -17.01 1.31
C GLN A 287 -27.29 -17.64 2.50
N ARG A 288 -26.26 -18.43 2.18
CA ARG A 288 -25.37 -19.09 3.15
C ARG A 288 -23.90 -18.90 2.74
N ALA A 289 -23.10 -18.27 3.58
CA ALA A 289 -21.68 -18.04 3.33
C ALA A 289 -20.83 -19.28 3.70
N GLU A 290 -20.58 -20.13 2.71
CA GLU A 290 -19.73 -21.32 2.83
C GLU A 290 -18.29 -21.01 2.38
N LYS A 291 -18.14 -20.20 1.33
CA LYS A 291 -16.86 -19.84 0.70
C LYS A 291 -16.68 -18.35 0.55
N GLY A 292 -17.75 -17.56 0.37
CA GLY A 292 -17.66 -16.11 0.20
C GLY A 292 -17.02 -15.38 1.39
N GLY A 293 -16.55 -14.15 1.14
CA GLY A 293 -16.05 -13.26 2.19
C GLY A 293 -14.87 -12.41 1.74
N ILE A 294 -13.82 -12.34 2.58
CA ILE A 294 -12.60 -11.57 2.33
C ILE A 294 -11.47 -12.52 1.93
N TYR A 295 -10.77 -12.18 0.86
CA TYR A 295 -9.70 -12.95 0.25
C TYR A 295 -8.43 -12.10 0.10
N PHE A 296 -7.30 -12.75 -0.20
CA PHE A 296 -6.04 -12.09 -0.52
C PHE A 296 -5.30 -12.76 -1.69
N CYS A 297 -4.50 -11.97 -2.41
CA CYS A 297 -3.58 -12.45 -3.42
C CYS A 297 -2.32 -11.58 -3.48
N PHE A 298 -1.29 -12.05 -4.19
CA PHE A 298 -0.03 -11.35 -4.40
C PHE A 298 0.25 -11.11 -5.88
N SER A 299 1.11 -10.14 -6.15
CA SER A 299 1.66 -9.89 -7.49
C SER A 299 3.08 -9.36 -7.36
N ASP A 300 3.97 -9.73 -8.28
CA ASP A 300 5.33 -9.19 -8.35
C ASP A 300 5.40 -7.88 -9.15
N ASP A 301 4.55 -7.73 -10.16
CA ASP A 301 4.55 -6.59 -11.09
C ASP A 301 3.34 -5.65 -10.93
N GLY A 302 2.35 -6.05 -10.13
CA GLY A 302 1.09 -5.34 -9.91
C GLY A 302 0.04 -5.59 -11.00
N ILE A 303 0.32 -6.43 -11.99
CA ILE A 303 -0.57 -6.74 -13.13
C ILE A 303 -0.98 -8.20 -13.09
N ASN A 304 -0.03 -9.11 -12.88
CA ASN A 304 -0.26 -10.54 -12.83
C ASN A 304 -0.43 -10.99 -11.38
N TRP A 305 -1.64 -11.40 -11.02
CA TRP A 305 -2.01 -11.74 -9.65
C TRP A 305 -2.15 -13.24 -9.46
N SER A 306 -1.65 -13.73 -8.32
CA SER A 306 -1.89 -15.11 -7.87
C SER A 306 -3.38 -15.35 -7.62
N GLU A 307 -3.81 -16.60 -7.64
CA GLU A 307 -5.19 -16.95 -7.29
C GLU A 307 -5.56 -16.44 -5.87
N PRO A 308 -6.72 -15.77 -5.69
CA PRO A 308 -7.18 -15.32 -4.39
C PRO A 308 -7.40 -16.47 -3.40
N LYS A 309 -6.88 -16.33 -2.18
CA LYS A 309 -7.06 -17.27 -1.06
C LYS A 309 -7.93 -16.66 0.03
N SER A 310 -8.75 -17.48 0.69
CA SER A 310 -9.70 -17.00 1.71
C SER A 310 -8.98 -16.54 3.00
N LEU A 311 -9.45 -15.43 3.57
CA LEU A 311 -9.03 -14.91 4.89
C LEU A 311 -10.16 -14.97 5.92
N VAL A 312 -11.35 -14.53 5.54
CA VAL A 312 -12.51 -14.43 6.43
C VAL A 312 -13.75 -14.86 5.66
N THR A 313 -14.41 -15.92 6.10
CA THR A 313 -15.68 -16.38 5.54
C THR A 313 -16.86 -15.54 6.07
N GLY A 314 -17.73 -15.09 5.18
CA GLY A 314 -18.96 -14.37 5.49
C GLY A 314 -19.63 -13.81 4.24
N HIS A 315 -20.82 -13.21 4.35
CA HIS A 315 -21.45 -12.63 3.17
C HIS A 315 -20.80 -11.28 2.84
N PRO A 316 -20.28 -11.09 1.62
CA PRO A 316 -19.75 -9.81 1.19
C PRO A 316 -20.83 -8.88 0.63
N VAL A 317 -22.07 -9.37 0.53
CA VAL A 317 -23.26 -8.61 0.16
C VAL A 317 -24.25 -8.67 1.33
N PRO A 318 -24.98 -7.59 1.64
CA PRO A 318 -25.90 -7.61 2.77
C PRO A 318 -27.14 -8.49 2.52
N TYR A 319 -27.44 -9.40 3.45
CA TYR A 319 -28.64 -10.24 3.43
C TYR A 319 -29.37 -10.21 4.77
N GLN A 320 -30.69 -10.06 4.74
CA GLN A 320 -31.50 -10.01 5.94
C GLN A 320 -31.24 -11.22 6.86
N GLY A 321 -30.98 -10.95 8.13
CA GLY A 321 -30.67 -11.94 9.17
C GLY A 321 -29.26 -12.54 9.11
N ARG A 322 -28.43 -12.21 8.10
CA ARG A 322 -27.12 -12.85 7.89
C ARG A 322 -25.95 -11.96 8.28
N LYS A 323 -24.80 -12.60 8.51
CA LYS A 323 -23.52 -11.95 8.82
C LYS A 323 -22.93 -11.31 7.56
N TYR A 324 -22.61 -10.03 7.61
CA TYR A 324 -21.96 -9.27 6.53
C TYR A 324 -20.49 -8.97 6.85
N VAL A 325 -19.62 -9.08 5.84
CA VAL A 325 -18.18 -8.74 5.86
C VAL A 325 -17.76 -8.11 4.53
N GLY A 326 -17.49 -6.80 4.49
CA GLY A 326 -17.21 -6.06 3.26
C GLY A 326 -16.07 -5.07 3.38
N HIS A 327 -15.70 -4.45 2.25
CA HIS A 327 -14.72 -3.36 2.14
C HIS A 327 -13.42 -3.62 2.92
N PRO A 328 -12.69 -4.71 2.61
CA PRO A 328 -11.48 -5.06 3.34
C PRO A 328 -10.37 -4.04 3.09
N HIS A 329 -9.61 -3.75 4.14
CA HIS A 329 -8.49 -2.84 4.09
C HIS A 329 -7.31 -3.42 4.86
N LEU A 330 -6.11 -3.24 4.30
CA LEU A 330 -4.86 -3.74 4.88
C LEU A 330 -3.97 -2.58 5.30
N LEU A 331 -3.73 -2.44 6.61
CA LEU A 331 -2.81 -1.46 7.17
C LEU A 331 -1.53 -2.14 7.67
N ILE A 332 -0.44 -2.01 6.92
CA ILE A 332 0.87 -2.55 7.31
C ILE A 332 1.50 -1.68 8.40
N THR A 333 1.86 -2.29 9.52
CA THR A 333 2.49 -1.59 10.66
C THR A 333 3.97 -1.86 10.80
N ARG A 334 4.40 -3.05 10.37
CA ARG A 334 5.79 -3.49 10.41
C ARG A 334 6.01 -4.48 9.28
N ALA A 335 7.13 -4.34 8.60
CA ALA A 335 7.56 -5.29 7.59
C ALA A 335 9.06 -5.56 7.75
N THR A 336 9.44 -6.78 7.40
CA THR A 336 10.80 -7.30 7.32
C THR A 336 10.85 -8.23 6.12
N VAL A 337 12.04 -8.60 5.67
CA VAL A 337 12.23 -9.47 4.50
C VAL A 337 11.49 -10.81 4.58
N ASN A 338 11.20 -11.32 5.78
CA ASN A 338 10.55 -12.63 5.95
C ASN A 338 9.19 -12.56 6.66
N ARG A 339 8.83 -11.38 7.18
CA ARG A 339 7.63 -11.24 8.02
C ARG A 339 7.06 -9.84 7.92
N VAL A 340 5.77 -9.76 7.65
CA VAL A 340 4.96 -8.55 7.64
C VAL A 340 3.88 -8.69 8.70
N SER A 341 3.56 -7.59 9.37
CA SER A 341 2.52 -7.53 10.39
C SER A 341 1.74 -6.22 10.30
N GLY A 342 0.44 -6.32 10.47
CA GLY A 342 -0.46 -5.19 10.31
C GLY A 342 -1.85 -5.48 10.83
N TRP A 343 -2.80 -4.73 10.31
CA TRP A 343 -4.21 -4.85 10.62
C TRP A 343 -5.00 -5.14 9.35
N LEU A 344 -5.85 -6.16 9.42
CA LEU A 344 -6.97 -6.31 8.50
C LEU A 344 -8.16 -5.59 9.13
N LEU A 345 -8.68 -4.59 8.42
CA LEU A 345 -9.88 -3.83 8.76
C LEU A 345 -10.98 -4.17 7.75
N TYR A 346 -12.23 -4.14 8.17
CA TYR A 346 -13.37 -4.43 7.30
C TYR A 346 -14.69 -3.97 7.92
N ALA A 347 -15.68 -3.72 7.05
CA ALA A 347 -17.06 -3.55 7.45
C ALA A 347 -17.62 -4.88 7.96
N TYR A 348 -18.32 -4.84 9.09
CA TYR A 348 -18.84 -6.04 9.73
C TYR A 348 -20.24 -5.81 10.26
N THR A 349 -21.14 -6.76 10.05
CA THR A 349 -22.45 -6.77 10.72
C THR A 349 -22.76 -8.21 11.15
N PRO A 350 -23.04 -8.46 12.44
CA PRO A 350 -23.31 -9.82 12.92
C PRO A 350 -24.62 -10.40 12.36
N ARG A 351 -25.64 -9.55 12.22
CA ARG A 351 -26.94 -9.86 11.60
C ARG A 351 -27.48 -8.62 10.90
N TRP A 352 -27.47 -8.63 9.58
CA TRP A 352 -27.96 -7.53 8.76
C TRP A 352 -29.50 -7.44 8.78
N GLY A 353 -30.06 -6.23 8.70
CA GLY A 353 -31.50 -6.03 8.47
C GLY A 353 -32.48 -6.46 9.58
N THR A 354 -32.02 -6.74 10.80
CA THR A 354 -32.90 -7.20 11.90
C THR A 354 -33.42 -6.09 12.83
N LYS A 355 -32.95 -4.84 12.69
CA LYS A 355 -33.49 -3.66 13.39
C LYS A 355 -33.42 -2.41 12.50
N ALA A 356 -34.57 -1.82 12.18
CA ALA A 356 -34.67 -0.45 11.69
C ALA A 356 -34.66 0.52 12.89
N PRO A 357 -34.19 1.78 12.75
CA PRO A 357 -33.75 2.43 11.52
C PRO A 357 -32.24 2.26 11.21
N ASN A 358 -31.48 1.54 12.04
CA ASN A 358 -30.01 1.57 11.99
C ASN A 358 -29.45 0.20 11.58
N GLN A 359 -29.18 0.01 10.29
CA GLN A 359 -28.49 -1.16 9.74
C GLN A 359 -27.00 -1.11 10.17
N PRO A 360 -26.56 -1.95 11.13
CA PRO A 360 -25.39 -1.61 11.91
C PRO A 360 -24.10 -2.09 11.23
N HIS A 361 -23.46 -1.24 10.42
CA HIS A 361 -22.06 -1.49 10.07
C HIS A 361 -21.19 -1.20 11.30
N HIS A 362 -20.31 -2.14 11.60
CA HIS A 362 -19.24 -1.99 12.57
C HIS A 362 -17.91 -1.91 11.82
N LEU A 363 -16.97 -1.11 12.30
CA LEU A 363 -15.58 -1.24 11.89
C LEU A 363 -14.94 -2.39 12.68
N ALA A 364 -14.63 -3.50 12.01
CA ALA A 364 -13.91 -4.61 12.61
C ALA A 364 -12.40 -4.53 12.32
N LYS A 365 -11.60 -5.15 13.19
CA LYS A 365 -10.16 -5.27 13.08
C LYS A 365 -9.67 -6.65 13.51
N ARG A 366 -8.68 -7.18 12.80
CA ARG A 366 -7.87 -8.35 13.18
C ARG A 366 -6.39 -8.03 13.02
N THR A 367 -5.51 -8.57 13.86
CA THR A 367 -4.08 -8.61 13.49
C THR A 367 -3.95 -9.50 12.25
N ILE A 368 -3.04 -9.15 11.35
CA ILE A 368 -2.63 -9.99 10.24
C ILE A 368 -1.11 -10.11 10.27
N THR A 369 -0.62 -11.34 10.17
CA THR A 369 0.81 -11.65 10.01
C THR A 369 0.97 -12.43 8.71
N ILE A 370 1.93 -12.01 7.89
CA ILE A 370 2.32 -12.68 6.66
C ILE A 370 3.76 -13.14 6.87
N ASN A 371 4.02 -14.43 6.76
CA ASN A 371 5.37 -14.98 6.81
C ASN A 371 5.73 -15.56 5.45
N LEU A 372 6.96 -15.31 5.01
CA LEU A 372 7.58 -16.06 3.93
C LEU A 372 8.25 -17.29 4.53
N GLY A 373 7.79 -18.45 4.10
CA GLY A 373 8.27 -19.77 4.48
C GLY A 373 9.73 -19.90 4.07
N LYS A 374 10.50 -20.55 4.92
CA LYS A 374 11.84 -21.01 4.56
C LYS A 374 11.67 -22.24 3.67
N ASP A 375 12.48 -22.37 2.64
CA ASP A 375 12.52 -23.59 1.83
C ASP A 375 12.71 -24.82 2.73
N SER A 376 11.77 -25.77 2.63
CA SER A 376 11.84 -27.07 3.29
C SER A 376 11.62 -28.16 2.24
N ASP A 377 12.67 -28.44 1.46
CA ASP A 377 13.01 -29.81 1.05
C ASP A 377 14.45 -29.82 0.51
N THR A 378 15.36 -30.28 1.35
CA THR A 378 16.56 -31.05 0.97
C THR A 378 17.09 -31.66 2.27
N THR A 379 16.71 -32.91 2.52
CA THR A 379 17.48 -33.83 3.35
C THR A 379 18.88 -33.95 2.77
N SER A 380 19.81 -33.17 3.32
CA SER A 380 21.23 -33.43 3.22
C SER A 380 21.81 -33.04 4.56
N THR A 381 22.47 -34.00 5.19
CA THR A 381 23.37 -33.84 6.34
C THR A 381 23.96 -32.44 6.39
N GLN A 382 23.74 -31.72 7.49
CA GLN A 382 24.27 -30.37 7.69
C GLN A 382 25.67 -30.19 7.12
N PRO A 383 25.85 -29.15 6.30
CA PRO A 383 26.99 -28.29 6.46
C PRO A 383 26.46 -26.93 6.91
N THR A 384 27.11 -26.36 7.92
CA THR A 384 27.05 -24.95 8.31
C THR A 384 26.73 -23.99 7.14
N PRO A 385 25.98 -22.89 7.39
CA PRO A 385 25.36 -22.08 6.35
C PRO A 385 26.40 -21.60 5.32
N ARG A 386 26.32 -22.12 4.10
CA ARG A 386 27.07 -21.56 2.98
C ARG A 386 26.24 -20.39 2.43
N THR A 387 26.48 -19.21 3.00
CA THR A 387 26.14 -17.93 2.40
C THR A 387 26.58 -17.97 0.94
N THR A 388 25.68 -17.77 -0.02
CA THR A 388 26.11 -17.22 -1.31
C THR A 388 26.80 -15.90 -0.96
N PRO A 389 28.10 -15.74 -1.26
CA PRO A 389 28.77 -14.48 -1.02
C PRO A 389 27.99 -13.41 -1.76
N VAL A 390 27.57 -12.35 -1.06
CA VAL A 390 27.12 -11.14 -1.75
C VAL A 390 28.26 -10.76 -2.68
N ASP A 391 27.99 -10.65 -3.98
CA ASP A 391 29.03 -10.24 -4.91
C ASP A 391 29.41 -8.79 -4.57
N LEU A 392 30.56 -8.64 -3.92
CA LEU A 392 31.13 -7.35 -3.52
C LEU A 392 32.02 -6.76 -4.62
N THR A 393 32.15 -7.41 -5.79
CA THR A 393 33.10 -7.01 -6.83
C THR A 393 32.86 -5.57 -7.30
N SER A 394 31.61 -5.19 -7.53
CA SER A 394 31.24 -3.81 -7.91
C SER A 394 31.49 -2.80 -6.79
N LEU A 395 31.21 -3.18 -5.53
CA LEU A 395 31.45 -2.34 -4.35
C LEU A 395 32.94 -2.12 -4.11
N ARG A 396 33.75 -3.18 -4.24
CA ARG A 396 35.21 -3.15 -4.09
C ARG A 396 35.87 -2.23 -5.09
N LYS A 397 35.37 -2.17 -6.32
CA LYS A 397 35.85 -1.24 -7.35
C LYS A 397 35.64 0.24 -6.98
N LEU A 398 34.68 0.54 -6.10
CA LEU A 398 34.41 1.90 -5.63
C LEU A 398 35.15 2.23 -4.32
N ALA A 399 35.74 1.24 -3.65
CA ALA A 399 36.38 1.44 -2.35
C ALA A 399 37.75 2.10 -2.51
N ASN A 400 37.97 3.20 -1.80
CA ASN A 400 39.30 3.80 -1.65
C ASN A 400 40.20 2.90 -0.80
N SER A 401 39.61 2.23 0.21
CA SER A 401 40.28 1.20 0.99
C SER A 401 39.28 0.23 1.62
N GLU A 402 39.71 -1.02 1.80
CA GLU A 402 39.01 -2.02 2.61
C GLU A 402 39.99 -2.76 3.51
N LYS A 403 39.54 -3.17 4.70
CA LYS A 403 40.27 -4.13 5.55
C LYS A 403 39.36 -5.27 5.93
N VAL A 404 39.89 -6.48 5.84
CA VAL A 404 39.22 -7.72 6.21
C VAL A 404 39.82 -8.31 7.49
N ASN A 405 39.00 -8.95 8.30
CA ASN A 405 39.46 -9.66 9.48
C ASN A 405 40.05 -11.04 9.11
N THR A 406 40.51 -11.81 10.10
CA THR A 406 41.07 -13.16 9.90
C THR A 406 40.10 -14.17 9.27
N LYS A 407 38.79 -13.84 9.21
CA LYS A 407 37.74 -14.64 8.56
C LYS A 407 37.38 -14.12 7.15
N GLY A 408 38.12 -13.14 6.63
CA GLY A 408 37.85 -12.52 5.32
C GLY A 408 36.67 -11.54 5.30
N GLU A 409 36.11 -11.17 6.46
CA GLU A 409 34.97 -10.25 6.53
C GLU A 409 35.44 -8.79 6.58
N ILE A 410 34.85 -7.92 5.76
CA ILE A 410 35.15 -6.49 5.77
C ILE A 410 34.74 -5.88 7.12
N PHE A 411 35.69 -5.24 7.81
CA PHE A 411 35.46 -4.53 9.07
C PHE A 411 35.81 -3.04 9.01
N ASP A 412 36.54 -2.60 7.99
CA ASP A 412 36.85 -1.20 7.69
C ASP A 412 36.64 -0.98 6.19
N LEU A 413 35.87 0.05 5.82
CA LEU A 413 35.52 0.33 4.43
C LEU A 413 35.44 1.85 4.20
N ASP A 414 36.21 2.34 3.23
CA ASP A 414 36.18 3.72 2.77
C ASP A 414 35.65 3.83 1.34
N LEU A 415 34.52 4.50 1.19
CA LEU A 415 33.83 4.80 -0.07
C LEU A 415 33.70 6.32 -0.26
N THR A 416 34.58 7.11 0.34
CA THR A 416 34.56 8.57 0.24
C THR A 416 34.57 9.02 -1.22
N GLY A 417 33.61 9.86 -1.61
CA GLY A 417 33.47 10.37 -2.97
C GLY A 417 32.80 9.41 -3.96
N ALA A 418 32.47 8.18 -3.56
CA ALA A 418 31.85 7.21 -4.45
C ALA A 418 30.40 7.58 -4.80
N SER A 419 30.01 7.31 -6.05
CA SER A 419 28.62 7.35 -6.50
C SER A 419 27.98 5.99 -6.27
N LEU A 420 27.15 5.87 -5.24
CA LEU A 420 26.57 4.60 -4.80
C LEU A 420 25.21 4.37 -5.46
N THR A 421 24.97 3.14 -5.92
CA THR A 421 23.67 2.69 -6.39
C THR A 421 22.93 1.98 -5.26
N GLU A 422 21.67 1.62 -5.48
CA GLU A 422 20.90 0.84 -4.50
C GLU A 422 21.54 -0.53 -4.22
N SER A 423 22.14 -1.19 -5.22
CA SER A 423 22.84 -2.47 -5.04
C SER A 423 24.08 -2.31 -4.16
N HIS A 424 24.86 -1.23 -4.34
CA HIS A 424 26.01 -0.94 -3.49
C HIS A 424 25.60 -0.72 -2.03
N LEU A 425 24.51 0.03 -1.79
CA LEU A 425 24.00 0.30 -0.44
C LEU A 425 23.41 -0.95 0.22
N ALA A 426 22.75 -1.82 -0.55
CA ALA A 426 22.29 -3.12 -0.09
C ALA A 426 23.48 -4.00 0.32
N ALA A 427 24.55 -4.02 -0.49
CA ALA A 427 25.77 -4.76 -0.21
C ALA A 427 26.47 -4.25 1.08
N ILE A 428 26.62 -2.94 1.25
CA ILE A 428 27.12 -2.34 2.51
C ILE A 428 26.24 -2.80 3.69
N GLY A 429 24.92 -2.85 3.47
CA GLY A 429 23.93 -3.32 4.42
C GLY A 429 24.05 -4.79 4.81
N THR A 430 24.92 -5.62 4.21
CA THR A 430 25.17 -7.01 4.61
C THR A 430 26.45 -7.19 5.41
N LEU A 431 27.33 -6.18 5.46
CA LEU A 431 28.65 -6.24 6.09
C LEU A 431 28.56 -6.14 7.63
N ARG A 432 28.05 -7.19 8.28
CA ARG A 432 27.75 -7.23 9.73
C ARG A 432 28.98 -7.08 10.65
N SER A 433 30.18 -7.22 10.09
CA SER A 433 31.45 -7.06 10.81
C SER A 433 32.05 -5.66 10.71
N LEU A 434 31.43 -4.73 9.96
CA LEU A 434 31.85 -3.33 9.86
C LEU A 434 31.95 -2.66 11.25
N GLY A 435 33.17 -2.26 11.58
CA GLY A 435 33.51 -1.39 12.70
C GLY A 435 33.78 0.05 12.27
N SER A 436 34.16 0.29 11.03
CA SER A 436 34.45 1.62 10.48
C SER A 436 33.88 1.73 9.05
N LEU A 437 33.14 2.81 8.78
CA LEU A 437 32.55 3.08 7.47
C LEU A 437 32.67 4.57 7.12
N ALA A 438 33.33 4.88 6.01
CA ALA A 438 33.43 6.22 5.48
C ALA A 438 32.63 6.41 4.18
N LEU A 439 31.67 7.33 4.21
CA LEU A 439 30.73 7.66 3.14
C LEU A 439 30.72 9.17 2.86
N ARG A 440 31.81 9.88 3.19
CA ARG A 440 31.90 11.32 3.00
C ARG A 440 31.81 11.66 1.50
N GLN A 441 31.14 12.75 1.13
CA GLN A 441 30.96 13.15 -0.28
C GLN A 441 30.30 12.08 -1.19
N THR A 442 29.44 11.23 -0.62
CA THR A 442 28.62 10.28 -1.40
C THR A 442 27.20 10.81 -1.61
N ASN A 443 26.41 10.12 -2.43
CA ASN A 443 25.00 10.41 -2.68
C ASN A 443 24.02 9.83 -1.63
N VAL A 444 24.52 9.44 -0.44
CA VAL A 444 23.72 8.89 0.68
C VAL A 444 22.64 9.88 1.16
N THR A 445 21.40 9.40 1.29
CA THR A 445 20.22 10.14 1.78
C THR A 445 19.72 9.63 3.14
N ASN A 446 18.67 10.26 3.67
CA ASN A 446 18.01 9.83 4.92
C ASN A 446 17.56 8.36 4.87
N GLU A 447 17.01 7.92 3.74
CA GLU A 447 16.49 6.55 3.53
C GLU A 447 17.61 5.52 3.64
N ASN A 448 18.79 5.85 3.10
CA ASN A 448 19.94 4.95 3.16
C ASN A 448 20.50 4.81 4.59
N LEU A 449 20.30 5.80 5.47
CA LEU A 449 20.67 5.69 6.88
C LEU A 449 19.88 4.61 7.61
N GLU A 450 18.70 4.20 7.13
CA GLU A 450 17.98 3.06 7.70
C GLU A 450 18.77 1.74 7.55
N ILE A 451 19.46 1.57 6.42
CA ILE A 451 20.30 0.39 6.15
C ILE A 451 21.56 0.48 7.01
N ILE A 452 22.24 1.62 7.01
CA ILE A 452 23.48 1.85 7.78
C ILE A 452 23.22 1.72 9.29
N GLY A 453 22.06 2.17 9.76
CA GLY A 453 21.63 2.05 11.16
C GLY A 453 21.50 0.61 11.68
N LYS A 454 21.48 -0.40 10.78
CA LYS A 454 21.45 -1.83 11.13
C LYS A 454 22.85 -2.41 11.38
N LEU A 455 23.92 -1.68 11.08
CA LEU A 455 25.32 -2.10 11.26
C LEU A 455 25.78 -1.86 12.71
N THR A 456 25.19 -2.58 13.67
CA THR A 456 25.30 -2.34 15.11
C THR A 456 26.71 -2.51 15.71
N LYS A 457 27.65 -3.08 14.95
CA LYS A 457 29.08 -3.17 15.31
C LYS A 457 29.88 -1.91 14.96
N LEU A 458 29.30 -0.94 14.23
CA LEU A 458 29.98 0.29 13.87
C LEU A 458 30.46 1.06 15.11
N LYS A 459 31.74 1.43 15.08
CA LYS A 459 32.43 2.31 16.03
C LYS A 459 32.73 3.67 15.39
N TYR A 460 32.94 3.73 14.09
CA TYR A 460 33.22 4.97 13.37
C TYR A 460 32.36 5.09 12.11
N LEU A 461 31.69 6.24 11.95
CA LEU A 461 30.85 6.52 10.79
C LEU A 461 31.10 7.95 10.29
N SER A 462 31.46 8.08 9.02
CA SER A 462 31.65 9.37 8.35
C SER A 462 30.60 9.59 7.27
N LEU A 463 29.78 10.62 7.43
CA LEU A 463 28.65 11.01 6.57
C LEU A 463 28.75 12.49 6.14
N GLY A 464 29.96 13.06 6.18
CA GLY A 464 30.15 14.46 5.87
C GLY A 464 29.87 14.79 4.39
N LYS A 465 29.33 15.97 4.11
CA LYS A 465 28.98 16.43 2.75
C LYS A 465 28.14 15.40 1.97
N THR A 466 27.10 14.84 2.58
CA THR A 466 26.13 13.93 1.94
C THR A 466 24.79 14.65 1.75
N ARG A 467 23.68 13.91 1.54
CA ARG A 467 22.33 14.47 1.35
C ARG A 467 21.42 14.23 2.55
N ILE A 468 22.00 13.97 3.72
CA ILE A 468 21.25 13.71 4.95
C ILE A 468 20.80 15.01 5.64
N THR A 469 19.73 14.92 6.41
CA THR A 469 19.13 16.02 7.18
C THR A 469 18.93 15.63 8.64
N SER A 470 18.47 16.55 9.49
CA SER A 470 18.10 16.25 10.89
C SER A 470 17.24 14.98 11.02
N ASP A 471 16.26 14.83 10.13
CA ASP A 471 15.32 13.70 10.12
C ASP A 471 16.01 12.34 9.94
N GLY A 472 17.06 12.29 9.11
CA GLY A 472 17.81 11.06 8.85
C GLY A 472 18.56 10.54 10.07
N LEU A 473 18.97 11.42 10.99
CA LEU A 473 19.75 11.05 12.17
C LEU A 473 19.02 10.09 13.11
N ARG A 474 17.67 10.06 13.08
CA ARG A 474 16.87 9.12 13.89
C ARG A 474 17.23 7.66 13.64
N HIS A 475 17.67 7.32 12.42
CA HIS A 475 18.02 5.96 12.04
C HIS A 475 19.34 5.48 12.68
N LEU A 476 20.18 6.40 13.17
CA LEU A 476 21.44 6.07 13.82
C LEU A 476 21.28 5.71 15.31
N LYS A 477 20.08 5.87 15.89
CA LYS A 477 19.79 5.58 17.32
C LYS A 477 20.15 4.14 17.73
N GLY A 478 20.10 3.20 16.78
CA GLY A 478 20.47 1.79 17.00
C GLY A 478 21.97 1.52 17.13
N LEU A 479 22.83 2.46 16.71
CA LEU A 479 24.30 2.30 16.70
C LEU A 479 24.90 2.57 18.08
N LYS A 480 24.51 1.76 19.07
CA LYS A 480 24.87 1.92 20.49
C LYS A 480 26.38 1.82 20.77
N ASN A 481 27.17 1.33 19.83
CA ASN A 481 28.63 1.18 19.94
C ASN A 481 29.42 2.28 19.24
N LEU A 482 28.74 3.25 18.63
CA LEU A 482 29.40 4.31 17.88
C LEU A 482 30.21 5.23 18.81
N LYS A 483 31.49 5.39 18.48
CA LYS A 483 32.46 6.23 19.18
C LYS A 483 32.79 7.51 18.41
N GLY A 484 32.86 7.45 17.08
CA GLY A 484 33.09 8.61 16.23
C GLY A 484 31.99 8.78 15.19
N LEU A 485 31.41 9.99 15.11
CA LEU A 485 30.44 10.37 14.10
C LEU A 485 30.87 11.69 13.44
N ARG A 486 31.01 11.68 12.11
CA ARG A 486 31.24 12.90 11.33
C ARG A 486 30.04 13.18 10.44
N ILE A 487 29.38 14.32 10.64
CA ILE A 487 28.22 14.78 9.86
C ILE A 487 28.46 16.17 9.28
N ASN A 488 29.73 16.60 9.22
CA ASN A 488 30.14 17.93 8.79
C ASN A 488 29.79 18.22 7.32
N GLY A 489 29.42 19.45 7.01
CA GLY A 489 29.07 19.87 5.65
C GLY A 489 27.67 19.47 5.19
N ASN A 490 26.82 18.96 6.10
CA ASN A 490 25.41 18.73 5.82
C ASN A 490 24.58 19.91 6.35
N LYS A 491 24.29 20.89 5.47
CA LYS A 491 23.54 22.10 5.84
C LYS A 491 22.12 21.81 6.33
N GLY A 492 21.51 20.70 5.93
CA GLY A 492 20.17 20.27 6.37
C GLY A 492 20.09 19.71 7.78
N ILE A 493 21.19 19.68 8.54
CA ILE A 493 21.20 19.23 9.94
C ILE A 493 21.20 20.47 10.84
N GLY A 494 20.11 20.67 11.57
CA GLY A 494 19.94 21.75 12.57
C GLY A 494 19.69 21.22 13.98
N ASP A 495 19.26 22.09 14.89
CA ASP A 495 19.02 21.73 16.29
C ASP A 495 17.99 20.62 16.49
N SER A 496 17.03 20.45 15.57
CA SER A 496 16.10 19.31 15.58
C SER A 496 16.82 17.95 15.48
N GLY A 497 17.98 17.90 14.83
CA GLY A 497 18.81 16.70 14.73
C GLY A 497 19.55 16.37 16.03
N VAL A 498 19.76 17.35 16.91
CA VAL A 498 20.44 17.15 18.20
C VAL A 498 19.70 16.16 19.08
N GLU A 499 18.36 16.16 19.05
CA GLU A 499 17.53 15.22 19.82
C GLU A 499 17.92 13.76 19.58
N HIS A 500 18.23 13.42 18.32
CA HIS A 500 18.59 12.07 17.92
C HIS A 500 20.01 11.66 18.35
N LEU A 501 20.90 12.63 18.58
CA LEU A 501 22.29 12.39 18.97
C LEU A 501 22.47 12.30 20.49
N THR A 502 21.59 12.93 21.28
CA THR A 502 21.71 12.99 22.76
C THR A 502 21.72 11.62 23.46
N GLY A 503 21.15 10.58 22.81
CA GLY A 503 21.13 9.20 23.30
C GLY A 503 22.40 8.39 23.03
N MET A 504 23.35 8.91 22.24
CA MET A 504 24.54 8.19 21.79
C MET A 504 25.66 8.27 22.83
N LYS A 505 25.42 7.73 24.04
CA LYS A 505 26.29 7.93 25.22
C LYS A 505 27.73 7.41 25.10
N LYS A 506 28.03 6.54 24.13
CA LYS A 506 29.40 6.04 23.86
C LYS A 506 30.19 6.91 22.86
N LEU A 507 29.58 7.97 22.33
CA LEU A 507 30.22 8.84 21.36
C LEU A 507 31.33 9.65 22.05
N THR A 508 32.55 9.55 21.55
CA THR A 508 33.74 10.27 22.05
C THR A 508 34.16 11.39 21.11
N VAL A 509 33.79 11.34 19.84
CA VAL A 509 34.07 12.40 18.85
C VAL A 509 32.84 12.64 17.98
N LEU A 510 32.41 13.90 17.91
CA LEU A 510 31.31 14.36 17.05
C LEU A 510 31.75 15.57 16.24
N GLN A 511 31.84 15.43 14.91
CA GLN A 511 32.23 16.52 14.02
C GLN A 511 31.02 17.08 13.27
N ILE A 512 30.70 18.34 13.54
CA ILE A 512 29.46 19.03 13.09
C ILE A 512 29.74 20.33 12.34
N ASN A 513 30.99 20.56 11.94
CA ASN A 513 31.38 21.75 11.17
C ASN A 513 30.50 21.91 9.94
N ASN A 514 30.13 23.14 9.59
CA ASN A 514 29.31 23.42 8.40
C ASN A 514 27.96 22.68 8.40
N THR A 515 27.34 22.52 9.58
CA THR A 515 25.91 22.17 9.76
C THR A 515 25.14 23.41 10.22
N SER A 516 23.82 23.32 10.25
CA SER A 516 22.93 24.37 10.79
C SER A 516 22.64 24.22 12.29
N ILE A 517 23.44 23.41 13.02
CA ILE A 517 23.33 23.31 14.48
C ILE A 517 23.80 24.64 15.08
N THR A 518 23.00 25.24 15.95
CA THR A 518 23.28 26.54 16.57
C THR A 518 24.17 26.40 17.80
N GLY A 519 24.56 27.52 18.41
CA GLY A 519 25.24 27.52 19.71
C GLY A 519 24.41 26.82 20.80
N ALA A 520 23.08 26.98 20.78
CA ALA A 520 22.18 26.32 21.73
C ALA A 520 22.17 24.80 21.55
N GLY A 521 22.10 24.32 20.30
CA GLY A 521 22.23 22.89 19.98
C GLY A 521 23.56 22.30 20.44
N VAL A 522 24.67 23.02 20.29
CA VAL A 522 25.98 22.60 20.81
C VAL A 522 26.00 22.52 22.33
N GLN A 523 25.44 23.50 23.04
CA GLN A 523 25.35 23.42 24.50
C GLN A 523 24.52 22.21 24.95
N LYS A 524 23.40 21.92 24.26
CA LYS A 524 22.59 20.74 24.54
C LYS A 524 23.38 19.43 24.32
N LEU A 525 24.15 19.34 23.24
CA LEU A 525 25.04 18.20 22.99
C LEU A 525 26.11 18.06 24.08
N LYS A 526 26.77 19.16 24.50
CA LYS A 526 27.77 19.14 25.58
C LYS A 526 27.19 18.63 26.90
N ARG A 527 25.98 19.07 27.26
CA ARG A 527 25.27 18.59 28.46
C ARG A 527 24.89 17.11 28.34
N ALA A 528 24.41 16.67 27.19
CA ALA A 528 23.96 15.30 26.99
C ALA A 528 25.08 14.28 26.81
N LEU A 529 26.24 14.71 26.29
CA LEU A 529 27.40 13.90 25.93
C LEU A 529 28.69 14.49 26.53
N PRO A 530 28.83 14.51 27.87
CA PRO A 530 29.93 15.21 28.55
C PRO A 530 31.33 14.66 28.20
N ASN A 531 31.41 13.39 27.79
CA ASN A 531 32.65 12.72 27.40
C ASN A 531 32.92 12.75 25.89
N CYS A 532 32.14 13.53 25.13
CA CYS A 532 32.26 13.65 23.67
C CYS A 532 32.96 14.95 23.28
N LYS A 533 34.08 14.84 22.55
CA LYS A 533 34.73 15.98 21.90
C LYS A 533 33.89 16.41 20.70
N ILE A 534 33.17 17.52 20.87
CA ILE A 534 32.38 18.15 19.79
C ILE A 534 33.29 19.11 19.03
N ILE A 535 33.51 18.81 17.75
CA ILE A 535 34.31 19.62 16.84
C ILE A 535 33.34 20.41 15.96
N ARG A 536 33.27 21.72 16.19
CA ARG A 536 32.43 22.66 15.44
C ARG A 536 33.23 23.36 14.37
#